data_AF-A0A3D2EPM1-F1
#
_entry.id   AF-A0A3D2EPM1-F1
#
_cell.length_a   1.000
_cell.length_b   1.000
_cell.length_c   1.000
_cell.angle_alpha   90.00
_cell.angle_beta   90.00
_cell.angle_gamma   90.00
#
_symmetry.space_group_name_H-M   'P 1'
#
loop_
_entity.id
_entity.type
_entity.pdbx_description
1 polymer ?
#
loop_
_entity_poly.entity_id
_entity_poly.type
_entity_poly.pdbx_seq_one_letter_code
_entity_poly.pdbx_strand_id
1 'polypeptide(L)' 'FSFRVRPEGMAGADLDAFNLALLEAINADGRIYLTQTRIDDKLVIRFQAGPFSMTEADAETAVAVIAEMAATALEQVRGG' A
#
# COMPACT_ATOMS: atom_id res chain seq x y z
N PHE A 1 -4.56 8.63 6.05
CA PHE A 1 -3.12 8.75 6.37
C PHE A 1 -2.30 8.28 5.17
N SER A 2 -1.01 8.58 5.11
CA SER A 2 -0.12 8.12 4.04
C SER A 2 0.97 7.21 4.58
N PHE A 3 1.38 6.21 3.81
CA PHE A 3 2.39 5.24 4.21
C PHE A 3 3.22 4.75 3.02
N ARG A 4 4.32 4.06 3.32
CA ARG A 4 5.16 3.33 2.36
C ARG A 4 5.61 2.03 3.01
N VAL A 5 5.64 0.96 2.23
CA VAL A 5 6.30 -0.28 2.65
C VAL A 5 7.77 -0.19 2.21
N ARG A 6 8.68 -0.51 3.14
CA ARG A 6 10.12 -0.40 2.91
C ARG A 6 10.80 -1.75 3.14
N PRO A 7 11.04 -2.52 2.07
CA PRO A 7 11.91 -3.69 2.13
C PRO A 7 13.32 -3.28 2.59
N GLU A 8 14.02 -4.19 3.28
CA GLU A 8 15.41 -3.97 3.67
C GLU A 8 16.30 -3.83 2.42
N GLY A 9 17.26 -2.90 2.45
CA GLY A 9 18.15 -2.65 1.32
C GLY A 9 17.55 -1.87 0.14
N MET A 10 16.24 -1.60 0.12
CA MET A 10 15.58 -0.88 -0.97
C MET A 10 15.44 0.63 -0.70
N ALA A 11 15.74 1.46 -1.70
CA ALA A 11 15.68 2.92 -1.60
C ALA A 11 15.41 3.59 -2.96
N GLY A 12 15.21 4.91 -2.93
CA GLY A 12 15.09 5.73 -4.14
C GLY A 12 13.98 5.29 -5.10
N ALA A 13 14.31 5.23 -6.39
CA ALA A 13 13.39 4.88 -7.45
C ALA A 13 12.88 3.44 -7.36
N ASP A 14 13.69 2.50 -6.87
CA ASP A 14 13.27 1.11 -6.69
C ASP A 14 12.20 1.00 -5.61
N LEU A 15 12.35 1.78 -4.53
CA LEU A 15 11.34 1.87 -3.48
C LEU A 15 10.03 2.49 -3.97
N ASP A 16 10.11 3.48 -4.88
CA ASP A 16 8.93 4.08 -5.51
C ASP A 16 8.23 3.11 -6.45
N ALA A 17 8.98 2.38 -7.28
CA ALA A 17 8.45 1.35 -8.16
C ALA A 17 7.78 0.22 -7.38
N PHE A 18 8.40 -0.22 -6.28
CA PHE A 18 7.82 -1.23 -5.39
C PHE A 18 6.50 -0.78 -4.77
N ASN A 19 6.43 0.45 -4.26
CA ASN A 19 5.19 0.97 -3.67
C ASN A 19 4.09 1.22 -4.72
N LEU A 20 4.47 1.57 -5.96
CA LEU A 20 3.51 1.66 -7.06
C LEU A 20 2.95 0.29 -7.44
N ALA A 21 3.80 -0.73 -7.56
CA ALA A 21 3.36 -2.09 -7.83
C ALA A 21 2.47 -2.65 -6.71
N LEU A 22 2.82 -2.38 -5.45
CA LEU A 22 1.99 -2.74 -4.30
C LEU A 22 0.61 -2.08 -4.36
N LEU A 23 0.55 -0.79 -4.70
CA LEU A 23 -0.72 -0.06 -4.87
C LEU A 23 -1.58 -0.69 -5.97
N GLU A 24 -0.99 -0.97 -7.13
CA GLU A 24 -1.67 -1.60 -8.24
C GLU A 24 -2.21 -2.99 -7.86
N ALA A 25 -1.43 -3.77 -7.12
CA ALA A 25 -1.87 -5.07 -6.61
C ALA A 25 -3.04 -4.95 -5.62
N ILE A 26 -2.98 -4.01 -4.66
CA ILE A 26 -4.09 -3.76 -3.73
C ILE A 26 -5.37 -3.37 -4.49
N ASN A 27 -5.25 -2.47 -5.46
CA ASN A 27 -6.40 -2.03 -6.24
C ASN A 27 -6.95 -3.13 -7.18
N ALA A 28 -6.09 -4.01 -7.67
CA ALA A 28 -6.48 -5.16 -8.50
C ALA A 28 -7.17 -6.28 -7.69
N ASP A 29 -6.81 -6.44 -6.41
CA ASP A 29 -7.50 -7.35 -5.47
C ASP A 29 -8.96 -6.92 -5.24
N GLY A 30 -9.24 -5.62 -5.25
CA GLY A 30 -10.59 -5.07 -5.33
C GLY A 30 -11.37 -5.05 -4.00
N ARG A 31 -10.81 -5.54 -2.89
CA ARG A 31 -11.42 -5.41 -1.55
C ARG A 31 -11.43 -3.96 -1.05
N ILE A 32 -10.40 -3.19 -1.39
CA ILE A 32 -10.29 -1.76 -1.08
C ILE A 32 -9.71 -1.01 -2.27
N TYR A 33 -9.90 0.31 -2.29
CA TYR A 33 -9.28 1.19 -3.28
C TYR A 33 -8.44 2.26 -2.59
N LEU A 34 -7.18 2.37 -3.02
CA LEU A 34 -6.22 3.36 -2.54
C LEU A 34 -5.72 4.22 -3.68
N THR A 35 -5.19 5.38 -3.33
CA THR A 35 -4.53 6.29 -4.27
C THR A 35 -3.10 6.54 -3.82
N GLN A 36 -2.35 7.27 -4.65
CA GLN A 36 -0.98 7.69 -4.38
C GLN A 36 -0.81 9.19 -4.57
N THR A 37 0.22 9.73 -3.94
CA THR A 37 0.73 11.07 -4.20
C THR A 37 2.26 11.09 -4.05
N ARG A 38 2.89 12.23 -4.33
CA ARG A 38 4.30 12.48 -4.03
C ARG A 38 4.45 13.45 -2.87
N ILE A 39 5.34 13.15 -1.93
CA ILE A 39 5.78 14.05 -0.86
C ILE A 39 7.31 14.06 -0.89
N ASP A 40 7.91 15.24 -1.02
CA ASP A 40 9.36 15.40 -1.21
C ASP A 40 9.90 14.48 -2.32
N ASP A 41 9.22 14.50 -3.47
CA ASP A 41 9.46 13.66 -4.66
C ASP A 41 9.35 12.13 -4.46
N LYS A 42 9.01 11.65 -3.26
CA LYS A 42 8.83 10.23 -2.95
C LYS A 42 7.38 9.81 -3.13
N LEU A 43 7.16 8.66 -3.76
CA LEU A 43 5.82 8.08 -3.92
C LEU A 43 5.32 7.54 -2.57
N VAL A 44 4.13 7.97 -2.16
CA VAL A 44 3.44 7.51 -0.95
C VAL A 44 2.05 6.98 -1.29
N ILE A 45 1.64 5.89 -0.65
CA ILE A 45 0.27 5.37 -0.73
C ILE A 45 -0.59 6.15 0.26
N ARG A 46 -1.76 6.60 -0.18
CA ARG A 46 -2.72 7.37 0.60
C ARG A 46 -3.95 6.53 0.89
N PHE A 47 -4.11 6.18 2.17
CA PHE A 47 -5.37 5.68 2.71
C PHE A 47 -6.28 6.85 3.09
N GLN A 48 -7.52 6.81 2.63
CA GLN A 48 -8.56 7.71 3.07
C GLN A 48 -9.78 6.88 3.47
N ALA A 49 -10.15 6.96 4.74
CA ALA A 49 -11.42 6.45 5.22
C ALA A 49 -12.57 7.13 4.44
N GLY A 50 -13.49 6.32 3.90
CA GLY A 50 -14.49 6.72 2.91
C GLY A 50 -15.66 7.58 3.43
N PRO A 51 -16.83 7.54 2.76
CA PRO A 51 -18.00 8.35 3.10
C PRO A 51 -18.57 8.01 4.49
N PHE A 52 -19.49 8.84 4.98
CA PHE A 52 -20.06 8.82 6.35
C PHE A 52 -20.59 7.47 6.89
N SER A 53 -20.70 6.44 6.04
CA SER A 53 -21.12 5.08 6.40
C SER A 53 -19.99 4.14 6.82
N MET A 54 -18.73 4.58 6.75
CA MET A 54 -17.59 3.73 7.14
C MET A 54 -17.64 3.38 8.64
N THR A 55 -17.49 2.10 8.94
CA THR A 55 -17.45 1.56 10.30
C THR A 55 -16.02 1.23 10.73
N GLU A 56 -15.85 0.92 12.01
CA GLU A 56 -14.56 0.42 12.54
C GLU A 56 -14.16 -0.89 11.84
N ALA A 57 -15.10 -1.79 11.59
CA ALA A 57 -14.85 -3.06 10.89
C ALA A 57 -14.33 -2.85 9.46
N ASP A 58 -14.77 -1.80 8.77
CA ASP A 58 -14.24 -1.43 7.44
C ASP A 58 -12.79 -0.92 7.54
N ALA A 59 -12.46 -0.19 8.61
CA ALA A 59 -11.08 0.26 8.87
C ALA A 59 -10.15 -0.92 9.16
N GLU A 60 -10.60 -1.85 10.01
CA GLU A 60 -9.87 -3.08 10.34
C GLU A 60 -9.65 -3.93 9.09
N THR A 61 -10.69 -4.09 8.25
CA THR A 61 -10.59 -4.78 6.97
C THR A 61 -9.55 -4.14 6.07
N ALA A 62 -9.55 -2.82 5.95
CA ALA A 62 -8.56 -2.12 5.12
C ALA A 62 -7.13 -2.31 5.63
N VAL A 63 -6.91 -2.23 6.95
CA VAL A 63 -5.59 -2.49 7.55
C VAL A 63 -5.14 -3.92 7.31
N ALA A 64 -6.04 -4.90 7.46
CA ALA A 64 -5.75 -6.31 7.22
C ALA A 64 -5.37 -6.57 5.76
N VAL A 65 -6.13 -6.03 4.80
CA VAL A 65 -5.84 -6.17 3.36
C VAL A 65 -4.49 -5.53 3.01
N ILE A 66 -4.20 -4.32 3.52
CA ILE A 66 -2.91 -3.67 3.29
C ILE A 66 -1.75 -4.53 3.83
N ALA A 67 -1.89 -5.08 5.03
CA ALA A 67 -0.86 -5.92 5.65
C ALA A 67 -0.65 -7.24 4.89
N GLU A 68 -1.73 -7.90 4.48
CA GLU A 68 -1.69 -9.13 3.68
C GLU A 68 -0.97 -8.90 2.35
N MET A 69 -1.38 -7.89 1.59
CA MET A 69 -0.78 -7.58 0.29
C MET A 69 0.68 -7.15 0.41
N ALA A 70 1.02 -6.40 1.46
CA ALA A 70 2.40 -6.02 1.76
C ALA A 70 3.28 -7.24 2.09
N ALA A 71 2.75 -8.20 2.86
CA ALA A 71 3.47 -9.44 3.17
C ALA A 71 3.77 -10.25 1.90
N THR A 72 2.78 -10.45 1.03
CA THR A 72 2.97 -11.14 -0.25
C THR A 72 4.00 -10.43 -1.13
N ALA A 73 3.94 -9.09 -1.24
CA ALA A 73 4.91 -8.33 -2.02
C ALA A 73 6.34 -8.44 -1.44
N LEU A 74 6.48 -8.49 -0.12
CA LEU A 74 7.79 -8.68 0.54
C LEU A 74 8.37 -10.08 0.31
N GLU A 75 7.54 -11.11 0.28
CA GLU A 75 7.96 -12.47 -0.05
C GLU A 75 8.47 -12.57 -1.50
N GLN A 76 7.81 -11.90 -2.43
CA GLN A 76 8.24 -11.85 -3.84
C GLN A 76 9.61 -11.20 -4.00
N VAL A 77 9.92 -10.17 -3.21
CA VAL A 77 11.25 -9.51 -3.22
C VAL A 77 12.33 -10.41 -2.61
N ARG A 78 11.99 -11.24 -1.62
CA ARG A 78 12.92 -12.16 -0.95
C ARG A 78 13.23 -13.41 -1.77
N GLY A 79 12.31 -13.84 -2.62
CA GLY A 79 12.46 -15.02 -3.49
C GLY A 79 13.03 -14.73 -4.87
N GLY A 80 13.28 -13.46 -5.20
CA GLY A 80 13.84 -12.99 -6.47
C GLY A 80 15.35 -12.77 -6.45
#